data_AF-A0A1S8A886-F1
#
_entry.id   AF-A0A1S8A886-F1
#
_cell.length_a   1.000
_cell.length_b   1.000
_cell.length_c   1.000
_cell.angle_alpha   90.00
_cell.angle_beta   90.00
_cell.angle_gamma   90.00
#
_symmetry.space_group_name_H-M   'P 1'
#
loop_
_entity.id
_entity.type
_entity.pdbx_description
1 polymer ?
#
loop_
_entity_poly.entity_id
_entity_poly.type
_entity_poly.pdbx_seq_one_letter_code
_entity_poly.pdbx_strand_id
1 'polypeptide(L)'
;MGVAYSSGLSKNGSWSDPDAVVPVLKHFAAHGSPQGGHNAAPFMGHGNRQVLQDLLTPFKAAIQLGGARGVMMAYNEFDDVPAHVHPLFYEALDDWDFDGFVIADDTGNYPREPKHTCKLINNRHVRVVFSTPSGRLSSRRN
;
A
#
# COMPACT_ATOMS: atom_id res chain seq x y z
N MET A 1 3.68 -15.09 -10.79
CA MET A 1 3.78 -13.90 -11.67
C MET A 1 4.32 -12.67 -10.95
N GLY A 2 3.73 -12.22 -9.82
CA GLY A 2 4.18 -11.00 -9.13
C GLY A 2 5.66 -10.97 -8.73
N VAL A 3 6.19 -12.08 -8.20
CA VAL A 3 7.62 -12.23 -7.85
C VAL A 3 8.52 -12.03 -9.06
N ALA A 4 8.29 -12.75 -10.16
CA ALA A 4 9.11 -12.65 -11.37
C ALA A 4 9.09 -11.25 -12.00
N TYR A 5 7.93 -10.57 -11.93
CA TYR A 5 7.80 -9.21 -12.46
C TYR A 5 8.57 -8.20 -11.60
N SER A 6 8.42 -8.28 -10.28
CA SER A 6 9.15 -7.42 -9.33
C SER A 6 10.66 -7.69 -9.37
N SER A 7 11.08 -8.95 -9.45
CA SER A 7 12.50 -9.31 -9.55
C SER A 7 13.11 -8.85 -10.88
N GLY A 8 12.35 -8.90 -11.97
CA GLY A 8 12.80 -8.39 -13.28
C GLY A 8 13.02 -6.88 -13.27
N LEU A 9 12.08 -6.12 -12.70
CA LEU A 9 12.18 -4.66 -12.56
C LEU A 9 13.31 -4.25 -11.61
N SER A 10 13.44 -4.94 -10.48
CA SER A 10 14.46 -4.65 -9.47
C SER A 10 15.84 -5.23 -9.79
N LYS A 11 16.01 -5.93 -10.92
CA LYS A 11 17.23 -6.70 -11.24
C LYS A 11 17.65 -7.60 -10.09
N ASN A 12 16.67 -8.27 -9.48
CA ASN A 12 16.85 -9.12 -8.31
C ASN A 12 17.51 -8.39 -7.11
N GLY A 13 17.22 -7.09 -6.95
CA GLY A 13 17.75 -6.26 -5.88
C GLY A 13 19.09 -5.56 -6.20
N SER A 14 19.55 -5.58 -7.45
CA SER A 14 20.74 -4.85 -7.88
C SER A 14 20.43 -3.36 -8.09
N TRP A 15 20.27 -2.62 -7.00
CA TRP A 15 19.90 -1.20 -7.01
C TRP A 15 20.98 -0.27 -7.58
N SER A 16 22.20 -0.78 -7.76
CA SER A 16 23.30 -0.06 -8.41
C SER A 16 23.20 -0.07 -9.94
N ASP A 17 22.38 -0.95 -10.52
CA ASP A 17 22.22 -1.00 -11.97
C ASP A 17 21.44 0.22 -12.46
N PRO A 18 21.89 0.88 -13.55
CA PRO A 18 21.30 2.13 -14.02
C PRO A 18 19.86 1.99 -14.54
N ASP A 19 19.44 0.76 -14.89
CA ASP A 19 18.10 0.44 -15.35
C ASP A 19 17.25 -0.31 -14.31
N ALA A 20 17.73 -0.45 -13.07
CA ALA A 20 16.94 -1.01 -11.98
C ALA A 20 15.83 -0.05 -11.55
N VAL A 21 14.61 -0.57 -11.43
CA VAL A 21 13.41 0.18 -11.02
C VAL A 21 12.85 -0.42 -9.74
N VAL A 22 12.51 0.44 -8.78
CA VAL A 22 11.88 0.02 -7.53
C VAL A 22 10.42 -0.40 -7.79
N PRO A 23 10.05 -1.68 -7.61
CA PRO A 23 8.67 -2.12 -7.82
C PRO A 23 7.78 -1.66 -6.68
N VAL A 24 6.61 -1.12 -7.04
CA VAL A 24 5.55 -0.76 -6.10
C VAL A 24 4.37 -1.71 -6.29
N LEU A 25 4.05 -2.48 -5.26
CA LEU A 25 2.93 -3.42 -5.28
C LEU A 25 1.61 -2.69 -5.05
N LYS A 26 0.59 -3.00 -5.85
CA LYS A 26 -0.74 -2.39 -5.74
C LYS A 26 -1.85 -3.40 -6.09
N HIS A 27 -3.08 -3.25 -5.61
CA HIS A 27 -3.51 -2.33 -4.54
C HIS A 27 -3.62 -3.12 -3.23
N PHE A 28 -2.88 -2.69 -2.20
CA PHE A 28 -2.76 -3.39 -0.92
C PHE A 28 -3.79 -2.86 0.09
N ALA A 29 -4.80 -3.60 0.52
CA ALA A 29 -5.15 -4.98 0.18
C ALA A 29 -6.64 -5.12 -0.11
N ALA A 30 -7.03 -6.31 -0.58
CA ALA A 30 -8.42 -6.71 -0.81
C ALA A 30 -9.20 -5.95 -1.90
N HIS A 31 -8.52 -5.18 -2.76
CA HIS A 31 -9.16 -4.49 -3.90
C HIS A 31 -9.77 -5.44 -4.95
N GLY A 32 -9.25 -6.67 -5.06
CA GLY A 32 -9.64 -7.63 -6.11
C GLY A 32 -10.99 -8.33 -5.94
N SER A 33 -11.75 -8.05 -4.88
CA SER A 33 -13.09 -8.64 -4.67
C SER A 33 -14.12 -7.61 -4.21
N PRO A 34 -14.41 -6.59 -5.05
CA PRO A 34 -15.36 -5.56 -4.70
C PRO A 34 -16.80 -6.06 -4.80
N GLN A 35 -17.70 -5.47 -4.00
CA GLN A 35 -19.13 -5.74 -4.06
C GLN A 35 -19.69 -5.55 -5.48
N GLY A 36 -20.34 -6.59 -6.01
CA GLY A 36 -20.99 -6.54 -7.32
C GLY A 36 -20.04 -6.29 -8.50
N GLY A 37 -18.73 -6.43 -8.31
CA GLY A 37 -17.73 -6.12 -9.36
C GLY A 37 -17.56 -4.62 -9.63
N HIS A 38 -18.14 -3.75 -8.79
CA HIS A 38 -18.04 -2.31 -8.96
C HIS A 38 -16.71 -1.79 -8.45
N ASN A 39 -15.96 -1.08 -9.30
CA ASN A 39 -14.72 -0.45 -8.87
C ASN A 39 -14.99 0.52 -7.69
N ALA A 40 -14.13 0.47 -6.66
CA ALA A 40 -14.28 1.19 -5.39
C ALA A 40 -15.36 0.71 -4.43
N ALA A 41 -16.13 -0.33 -4.77
CA ALA A 41 -17.08 -0.88 -3.83
C ALA A 41 -16.37 -1.57 -2.64
N PRO A 42 -17.03 -1.66 -1.47
CA PRO A 42 -16.47 -2.34 -0.30
C PRO A 42 -16.06 -3.78 -0.62
N PHE A 43 -15.05 -4.26 0.08
CA PHE A 43 -14.69 -5.67 0.02
C PHE A 43 -15.80 -6.52 0.65
N MET A 44 -16.31 -7.50 -0.09
CA MET A 44 -17.39 -8.41 0.35
C MET A 44 -16.93 -9.83 0.60
N GLY A 45 -15.61 -10.05 0.73
CA GLY A 45 -15.10 -11.39 0.98
C GLY A 45 -15.43 -11.91 2.38
N HIS A 46 -15.08 -13.17 2.61
CA HIS A 46 -15.49 -13.96 3.77
C HIS A 46 -14.61 -13.69 5.01
N GLY A 47 -14.34 -12.42 5.31
CA GLY A 47 -13.63 -11.96 6.50
C GLY A 47 -12.09 -11.98 6.44
N ASN A 48 -11.46 -11.69 7.58
CA ASN A 48 -10.01 -11.45 7.70
C ASN A 48 -9.16 -12.64 7.25
N ARG A 49 -9.63 -13.87 7.46
CA ARG A 49 -8.89 -15.09 7.10
C ARG A 49 -8.59 -15.15 5.60
N GLN A 50 -9.60 -14.89 4.76
CA GLN A 50 -9.43 -14.92 3.31
C GLN A 50 -8.40 -13.87 2.87
N VAL A 51 -8.46 -12.68 3.46
CA VAL A 51 -7.51 -11.61 3.13
C VAL A 51 -6.09 -12.01 3.53
N LEU A 52 -5.88 -12.43 4.78
CA LEU A 52 -4.56 -12.78 5.31
C LEU A 52 -3.94 -14.02 4.63
N GLN A 53 -4.74 -15.03 4.30
CA GLN A 53 -4.24 -16.31 3.79
C GLN A 53 -4.22 -16.39 2.27
N ASP A 54 -5.14 -15.72 1.57
CA ASP A 54 -5.24 -15.83 0.11
C ASP A 54 -4.76 -14.55 -0.57
N LEU A 55 -5.33 -13.41 -0.19
CA LEU A 55 -5.10 -12.14 -0.91
C LEU A 55 -3.75 -11.51 -0.59
N LEU A 56 -3.25 -11.68 0.64
CA LEU A 56 -1.96 -11.14 1.07
C LEU A 56 -0.76 -12.01 0.68
N THR A 57 -0.96 -13.32 0.48
CA THR A 57 0.08 -14.26 0.08
C THR A 57 0.91 -13.81 -1.14
N PRO A 58 0.32 -13.32 -2.26
CA PRO A 58 1.12 -12.83 -3.37
C PRO A 58 1.94 -11.57 -3.04
N PHE A 59 1.44 -10.68 -2.17
CA PHE A 59 2.19 -9.49 -1.74
C PHE A 59 3.37 -9.88 -0.86
N LYS A 60 3.15 -10.77 0.11
CA LYS A 60 4.21 -11.31 0.95
C LYS A 60 5.32 -11.95 0.11
N ALA A 61 4.95 -12.79 -0.86
CA ALA A 61 5.91 -13.41 -1.76
C ALA A 61 6.69 -12.37 -2.58
N ALA A 62 6.03 -11.34 -3.11
CA ALA A 62 6.70 -10.30 -3.90
C ALA A 62 7.63 -9.40 -3.07
N ILE A 63 7.31 -9.15 -1.80
CA ILE A 63 8.19 -8.46 -0.86
C ILE A 63 9.41 -9.32 -0.55
N GLN A 64 9.19 -10.57 -0.13
CA GLN A 64 10.27 -11.44 0.37
C GLN A 64 11.18 -11.99 -0.73
N LEU A 65 10.62 -12.28 -1.92
CA LEU A 65 11.34 -12.95 -3.01
C LEU A 65 11.55 -12.04 -4.23
N GLY A 66 10.72 -11.02 -4.41
CA GLY A 66 10.67 -10.21 -5.62
C GLY A 66 11.45 -8.89 -5.55
N GLY A 67 12.01 -8.55 -4.39
CA GLY A 67 12.72 -7.29 -4.19
C GLY A 67 11.81 -6.06 -4.25
N ALA A 68 10.50 -6.21 -4.07
CA ALA A 68 9.60 -5.06 -3.99
C ALA A 68 9.88 -4.24 -2.72
N ARG A 69 10.10 -2.92 -2.89
CA ARG A 69 10.36 -1.96 -1.79
C ARG A 69 9.26 -0.90 -1.65
N GLY A 70 8.21 -0.97 -2.44
CA GLY A 70 7.06 -0.07 -2.35
C GLY A 70 5.75 -0.81 -2.25
N VAL A 71 4.81 -0.29 -1.45
CA VAL A 71 3.43 -0.77 -1.35
C VAL A 71 2.47 0.41 -1.51
N MET A 72 1.48 0.28 -2.39
CA MET A 72 0.41 1.24 -2.60
C MET A 72 -0.88 0.73 -1.97
N MET A 73 -1.37 1.47 -0.97
CA MET A 73 -2.58 1.14 -0.23
C MET A 73 -3.82 1.31 -1.12
N ALA A 74 -4.77 0.39 -0.99
CA ALA A 74 -6.02 0.44 -1.72
C ALA A 74 -6.99 1.50 -1.16
N TYR A 75 -7.88 2.00 -2.01
CA TYR A 75 -8.92 2.98 -1.64
C TYR A 75 -10.24 2.32 -1.23
N ASN A 76 -10.37 0.99 -1.33
CA ASN A 76 -11.59 0.30 -0.90
C ASN A 76 -11.71 0.26 0.62
N GLU A 77 -12.93 0.03 1.06
CA GLU A 77 -13.28 -0.26 2.44
C GLU A 77 -13.15 -1.76 2.73
N PHE A 78 -12.70 -2.08 3.94
CA PHE A 78 -12.60 -3.42 4.47
C PHE A 78 -13.14 -3.41 5.90
N ASP A 79 -14.24 -4.14 6.13
CA ASP A 79 -14.93 -4.21 7.43
C ASP A 79 -15.24 -2.81 8.00
N ASP A 80 -15.88 -1.97 7.17
CA ASP A 80 -16.23 -0.57 7.46
C ASP A 80 -15.05 0.38 7.75
N VAL A 81 -13.82 -0.07 7.51
CA VAL A 81 -12.59 0.71 7.69
C VAL A 81 -11.87 0.87 6.35
N PRO A 82 -11.50 2.10 5.94
CA PRO A 82 -10.73 2.28 4.71
C PRO A 82 -9.38 1.55 4.77
N ALA A 83 -9.04 0.80 3.72
CA ALA A 83 -7.83 -0.04 3.71
C ALA A 83 -6.54 0.74 3.99
N HIS A 84 -6.45 2.00 3.55
CA HIS A 84 -5.29 2.86 3.77
C HIS A 84 -5.07 3.31 5.23
N VAL A 85 -6.01 3.09 6.14
CA VAL A 85 -5.85 3.33 7.59
C VAL A 85 -6.01 2.07 8.43
N HIS A 86 -6.24 0.91 7.81
CA HIS A 86 -6.60 -0.30 8.53
C HIS A 86 -5.39 -0.89 9.29
N PRO A 87 -5.46 -1.08 10.62
CA PRO A 87 -4.31 -1.51 11.44
C PRO A 87 -3.77 -2.89 11.04
N LEU A 88 -4.65 -3.85 10.77
CA LEU A 88 -4.27 -5.22 10.36
C LEU A 88 -3.33 -5.27 9.15
N PHE A 89 -3.46 -4.33 8.19
CA PHE A 89 -2.58 -4.30 7.02
C PHE A 89 -1.19 -3.77 7.36
N TYR A 90 -1.09 -2.85 8.32
CA TYR A 90 0.20 -2.40 8.83
C TYR A 90 0.86 -3.44 9.71
N GLU A 91 0.10 -4.11 10.58
CA GLU A 91 0.59 -5.25 11.37
C GLU A 91 1.12 -6.36 10.48
N ALA A 92 0.43 -6.69 9.38
CA ALA A 92 0.92 -7.65 8.40
C ALA A 92 2.24 -7.24 7.73
N LEU A 93 2.43 -5.94 7.43
CA LEU A 93 3.70 -5.44 6.89
C LEU A 93 4.83 -5.50 7.91
N ASP A 94 4.53 -5.18 9.18
CA ASP A 94 5.49 -5.28 10.28
C ASP A 94 5.87 -6.75 10.55
N ASP A 95 4.91 -7.68 10.50
CA ASP A 95 5.15 -9.13 10.61
C ASP A 95 6.02 -9.70 9.49
N TRP A 96 6.07 -9.02 8.34
CA TRP A 96 6.90 -9.42 7.21
C TRP A 96 8.26 -8.70 7.19
N ASP A 97 8.56 -7.90 8.22
CA ASP A 97 9.75 -7.07 8.33
C ASP A 97 9.95 -6.17 7.10
N PHE A 98 8.85 -5.59 6.60
CA PHE A 98 8.90 -4.69 5.47
C PHE A 98 9.58 -3.37 5.87
N ASP A 99 10.61 -2.97 5.12
CA ASP A 99 11.43 -1.77 5.38
C ASP A 99 11.29 -0.70 4.28
N GLY A 100 10.33 -0.90 3.39
CA GLY A 100 10.12 -0.07 2.22
C GLY A 100 9.28 1.18 2.49
N PHE A 101 8.77 1.76 1.40
CA PHE A 101 7.86 2.90 1.48
C PHE A 101 6.41 2.49 1.21
N VAL A 102 5.49 3.14 1.91
CA VAL A 102 4.05 2.95 1.73
C VAL A 102 3.44 4.23 1.17
N ILE A 103 2.68 4.11 0.09
CA ILE A 103 1.97 5.22 -0.56
C ILE A 103 0.46 4.97 -0.56
N ALA A 104 -0.33 6.04 -0.61
CA ALA A 104 -1.77 5.94 -0.80
C ALA A 104 -2.11 6.02 -2.29
N ASP A 105 -3.18 5.34 -2.71
CA ASP A 105 -3.75 5.49 -4.05
C ASP A 105 -4.56 6.81 -4.17
N ASP A 106 -4.53 7.40 -5.38
CA ASP A 106 -4.87 8.77 -5.77
C ASP A 106 -5.99 9.44 -4.96
N THR A 107 -7.15 8.79 -4.86
CA THR A 107 -8.34 9.35 -4.20
C THR A 107 -8.60 8.83 -2.79
N GLY A 108 -7.84 7.84 -2.30
CA GLY A 108 -7.95 7.36 -0.92
C GLY A 108 -7.57 8.43 0.12
N ASN A 109 -6.78 9.41 -0.29
CA ASN A 109 -6.38 10.57 0.52
C ASN A 109 -7.31 11.78 0.39
N TYR A 110 -8.38 11.73 -0.41
CA TYR A 110 -9.35 12.83 -0.44
C TYR A 110 -10.27 12.72 0.78
N PRO A 111 -10.20 13.65 1.74
CA PRO A 111 -11.11 13.61 2.87
C PRO A 111 -12.54 13.85 2.38
N ARG A 112 -13.41 12.84 2.51
CA ARG A 112 -14.86 13.09 2.57
C ARG A 112 -15.26 13.75 3.90
N GLU A 113 -14.39 13.74 4.91
CA GLU A 113 -14.45 14.58 6.11
C GLU A 113 -13.05 14.95 6.62
N PRO A 114 -12.83 16.16 7.16
CA PRO A 114 -11.52 16.77 7.41
C PRO A 114 -10.73 16.20 8.62
N LYS A 115 -10.96 14.95 9.04
CA LYS A 115 -10.46 14.44 10.33
C LYS A 115 -9.24 13.51 10.28
N HIS A 116 -8.86 12.99 9.12
CA HIS A 116 -7.74 12.05 9.00
C HIS A 116 -6.72 12.53 7.95
N THR A 117 -5.97 13.57 8.32
CA THR A 117 -4.72 13.88 7.63
C THR A 117 -3.67 12.85 8.06
N CYS A 118 -3.11 12.11 7.11
CA CYS A 118 -1.99 11.19 7.34
C CYS A 118 -0.75 12.02 7.73
N LYS A 119 -0.66 12.38 9.02
CA LYS A 119 0.58 12.79 9.69
C LYS A 119 1.37 11.52 10.00
N LEU A 120 2.68 11.56 9.79
CA LEU A 120 3.66 10.55 10.21
C LEU A 120 3.21 9.75 11.45
N ILE A 121 2.71 8.54 11.22
CA ILE A 121 2.44 7.55 12.28
C ILE A 121 3.57 6.52 12.17
N ASN A 122 4.55 6.67 13.06
CA ASN A 122 5.74 5.83 13.28
C ASN A 122 6.99 6.02 12.39
N ASN A 123 8.15 6.01 13.09
CA ASN A 123 9.52 6.21 12.59
C ASN A 123 10.09 5.08 11.70
N ARG A 124 9.34 4.01 11.40
CA ARG A 124 9.87 2.85 10.66
C ARG A 124 9.56 2.83 9.16
N HIS A 125 8.46 3.47 8.74
CA HIS A 125 8.01 3.44 7.34
C HIS A 125 8.00 4.85 6.76
N VAL A 126 8.79 5.10 5.72
CA VAL A 126 8.72 6.37 4.97
C VAL A 126 7.41 6.36 4.17
N ARG A 127 6.42 7.14 4.62
CA ARG A 127 5.14 7.29 3.90
C ARG A 127 5.23 8.45 2.93
N VAL A 128 5.06 8.19 1.63
CA VAL A 128 5.07 9.21 0.58
C VAL A 128 3.63 9.47 0.13
N VAL A 129 3.15 10.69 0.34
CA VAL A 129 1.82 11.14 -0.06
C VAL A 129 1.91 11.93 -1.36
N PHE A 130 1.29 11.43 -2.42
CA PHE A 130 1.05 12.20 -3.63
C PHE A 130 -0.19 13.10 -3.40
N SER A 131 0.03 14.36 -3.02
CA SER A 131 -1.00 15.40 -3.03
C SER A 131 -0.92 16.13 -4.37
N THR A 132 -2.03 16.18 -5.11
CA THR A 132 -2.16 17.10 -6.25
C THR A 132 -2.22 18.55 -5.74
N PRO A 133 -1.71 19.53 -6.51
CA PRO A 133 -1.43 20.86 -6.00
C PRO A 133 -2.70 21.71 -5.94
N SER A 134 -3.33 21.78 -4.77
CA SER A 134 -4.23 22.88 -4.40
C SER A 134 -3.84 23.50 -3.06
N GLY A 135 -2.60 23.99 -3.01
CA GLY A 135 -2.28 25.30 -2.44
C GLY A 135 -2.28 25.51 -0.92
N ARG A 136 -1.15 25.24 -0.27
CA ARG A 136 -0.30 26.19 0.51
C ARG A 136 0.52 25.42 1.55
N LEU A 137 1.80 25.21 1.24
CA LEU A 137 2.82 24.94 2.25
C LEU A 137 3.13 26.26 2.98
N SER A 138 2.90 26.31 4.29
CA SER A 138 3.64 27.23 5.16
C SER A 138 4.54 26.43 6.08
N SER A 139 5.83 26.35 5.73
CA SER A 139 6.88 25.91 6.64
C SER A 139 7.11 27.00 7.70
N ARG A 140 6.95 26.67 8.97
CA ARG A 140 7.71 27.33 10.04
C ARG A 140 8.40 26.26 10.87
N ARG A 141 9.73 26.22 10.74
CA ARG A 141 10.61 25.65 11.77
C ARG A 141 10.59 26.60 12.96
N ASN A 142 10.54 26.04 14.16
CA ASN A 142 11.43 26.37 15.27
C ASN A 142 11.55 25.11 16.12
#